data_AF-A0A9P5RK36-F1
#
_entry.id   AF-A0A9P5RK36-F1
#
_cell.length_a   1.000
_cell.length_b   1.000
_cell.length_c   1.000
_cell.angle_alpha   90.00
_cell.angle_beta   90.00
_cell.angle_gamma   90.00
#
_symmetry.space_group_name_H-M   'P 1'
#
loop_
_entity.id
_entity.type
_entity.pdbx_description
1 polymer ?
#
loop_
_entity_poly.entity_id
_entity_poly.type
_entity_poly.pdbx_seq_one_letter_code
_entity_poly.pdbx_strand_id
1 'polypeptide(L)'
;MGSSPSKQGAKKITAHDRAILDLKVQRDKLRQYNKRLEGVVEKELKLAKGHLAKGEKQRALLALRRKKFQESLLEKTVLQMTNLDELASVV
;
A
#
# COMPACT_ATOMS: atom_id res chain seq x y z
N MET A 1 41.51 25.09 -35.06
CA MET A 1 41.26 23.81 -34.36
C MET A 1 40.26 24.11 -33.24
N GLY A 2 38.99 23.75 -33.44
CA GLY A 2 37.92 24.05 -32.49
C GLY A 2 37.75 22.91 -31.50
N SER A 3 38.15 23.12 -30.25
CA SER A 3 37.86 22.20 -29.16
C SER A 3 36.42 22.44 -28.69
N SER A 4 35.50 21.56 -29.09
CA SER A 4 34.16 21.51 -28.52
C SER A 4 34.22 21.02 -27.07
N PRO A 5 33.51 21.67 -26.11
CA PRO A 5 33.43 21.17 -24.75
C PRO A 5 32.54 19.92 -24.74
N SER A 6 33.09 18.83 -24.23
CA SER A 6 32.37 17.60 -23.96
C SER A 6 31.20 17.92 -23.02
N LYS A 7 29.97 17.87 -23.55
CA LYS A 7 28.75 17.81 -22.74
C LYS A 7 28.86 16.59 -21.84
N GLN A 8 29.27 16.82 -20.59
CA GLN A 8 29.24 15.83 -19.52
C GLN A 8 27.82 15.27 -19.48
N GLY A 9 27.72 13.98 -19.81
CA GLY A 9 26.50 13.33 -20.26
C GLY A 9 25.36 13.52 -19.27
N ALA A 10 24.23 14.00 -19.78
CA ALA A 10 22.96 13.85 -19.09
C ALA A 10 22.82 12.37 -18.69
N LYS A 11 22.76 12.09 -17.38
CA LYS A 11 22.57 10.74 -16.84
C LYS A 11 21.35 10.12 -17.53
N LYS A 12 21.57 9.22 -18.49
CA LYS A 12 20.49 8.58 -19.23
C LYS A 12 19.85 7.58 -18.29
N ILE A 13 18.57 7.77 -18.00
CA ILE A 13 17.76 6.83 -17.21
C ILE A 13 17.90 5.45 -17.85
N THR A 14 18.46 4.52 -17.08
CA THR A 14 18.70 3.14 -17.52
C THR A 14 17.42 2.31 -17.41
N ALA A 15 17.36 1.16 -18.08
CA ALA A 15 16.24 0.22 -17.92
C ALA A 15 16.08 -0.24 -16.46
N HIS A 16 17.20 -0.32 -15.74
CA HIS A 16 17.26 -0.63 -14.32
C HIS A 16 16.63 0.47 -13.46
N ASP A 17 16.94 1.74 -13.71
CA ASP A 17 16.32 2.88 -13.00
C ASP A 17 14.79 2.88 -13.16
N ARG A 18 14.30 2.49 -14.35
CA ARG A 18 12.86 2.36 -14.62
C ARG A 18 12.22 1.21 -13.83
N ALA A 19 12.88 0.05 -13.77
CA ALA A 19 12.39 -1.09 -13.00
C ALA A 19 12.29 -0.77 -11.50
N ILE A 20 13.30 -0.09 -10.93
CA ILE A 20 13.27 0.39 -9.54
C ILE A 20 12.13 1.38 -9.33
N LEU A 21 11.92 2.30 -10.28
CA LEU A 21 10.80 3.26 -10.22
C LEU A 21 9.45 2.53 -10.21
N ASP A 22 9.27 1.54 -11.07
CA ASP A 22 8.02 0.77 -11.16
C ASP A 22 7.71 0.02 -9.86
N LEU A 23 8.72 -0.61 -9.24
CA LEU A 23 8.59 -1.25 -7.92
C LEU A 23 8.17 -0.24 -6.84
N LYS A 24 8.79 0.94 -6.82
CA LYS A 24 8.43 2.03 -5.88
C LYS A 24 7.00 2.52 -6.11
N VAL A 25 6.59 2.68 -7.36
CA VAL A 25 5.20 3.07 -7.70
C VAL A 25 4.20 2.00 -7.24
N GLN A 26 4.51 0.71 -7.43
CA GLN A 26 3.67 -0.39 -6.94
C GLN A 26 3.53 -0.35 -5.42
N ARG A 27 4.64 -0.17 -4.69
CA ARG A 27 4.63 -0.03 -3.24
C ARG A 27 3.79 1.17 -2.79
N ASP A 28 3.95 2.32 -3.43
CA ASP A 28 3.22 3.53 -3.05
C ASP A 28 1.71 3.38 -3.27
N LYS A 29 1.30 2.66 -4.33
CA LYS A 29 -0.10 2.27 -4.54
C LYS A 29 -0.62 1.36 -3.42
N LEU A 30 0.16 0.37 -2.99
CA LEU A 30 -0.21 -0.50 -1.86
C LEU A 30 -0.30 0.29 -0.54
N ARG A 31 0.61 1.24 -0.29
CA ARG A 31 0.53 2.16 0.86
C ARG A 31 -0.77 2.98 0.86
N GLN A 32 -1.14 3.53 -0.29
CA GLN A 32 -2.40 4.26 -0.42
C GLN A 32 -3.62 3.36 -0.18
N TYR A 33 -3.59 2.13 -0.68
CA TYR A 33 -4.65 1.14 -0.44
C TYR A 33 -4.75 0.76 1.04
N ASN A 34 -3.61 0.52 1.70
CA ASN A 34 -3.52 0.22 3.12
C ASN A 34 -4.17 1.33 3.97
N LYS A 35 -3.80 2.60 3.73
CA LYS A 35 -4.40 3.76 4.42
C LYS A 35 -5.93 3.86 4.23
N ARG A 36 -6.44 3.48 3.06
CA ARG A 36 -7.89 3.42 2.82
C ARG A 36 -8.54 2.31 3.63
N LEU A 37 -7.93 1.13 3.68
CA LEU A 37 -8.39 -0.03 4.44
C LEU A 37 -8.47 0.26 5.94
N GLU A 38 -7.47 0.92 6.52
CA GLU A 38 -7.48 1.37 7.93
C GLU A 38 -8.74 2.18 8.25
N GLY A 39 -9.08 3.14 7.37
CA GLY A 39 -10.31 3.94 7.51
C GLY A 39 -11.60 3.13 7.36
N VAL A 40 -11.60 2.01 6.63
CA VAL A 40 -12.76 1.10 6.55
C VAL A 40 -12.89 0.26 7.82
N VAL A 41 -11.79 -0.26 8.36
CA VAL A 41 -11.75 -1.02 9.61
C VAL A 41 -12.32 -0.20 10.77
N GLU A 42 -11.94 1.08 10.88
CA GLU A 42 -12.50 1.99 11.89
C GLU A 42 -14.01 2.19 11.73
N LYS A 43 -14.50 2.30 10.48
CA LYS A 43 -15.93 2.44 10.19
C LYS A 43 -16.70 1.18 10.58
N GLU A 44 -16.20 0.00 10.24
CA GLU A 44 -16.81 -1.29 10.62
C GLU A 44 -16.89 -1.44 12.15
N LEU A 45 -15.87 -0.97 12.88
CA LEU A 45 -15.89 -0.96 14.34
C LEU A 45 -16.96 -0.02 14.90
N LYS A 46 -17.10 1.20 14.34
CA LYS A 46 -18.16 2.15 14.71
C LYS A 46 -19.55 1.59 14.40
N LEU A 47 -19.72 0.94 13.25
CA LEU A 47 -20.98 0.29 12.86
C LEU A 47 -21.32 -0.87 13.82
N ALA A 48 -20.35 -1.73 14.15
CA ALA A 48 -20.55 -2.81 15.10
C ALA A 48 -21.01 -2.29 16.46
N LYS A 49 -20.37 -1.24 16.99
CA LYS A 49 -20.78 -0.57 18.24
C LYS A 49 -22.20 0.00 18.15
N GLY A 50 -22.54 0.64 17.02
CA GLY A 50 -23.88 1.17 16.77
C GLY A 50 -24.95 0.08 16.74
N HIS A 51 -24.68 -1.06 16.10
CA HIS A 51 -25.59 -2.21 16.09
C HIS A 51 -25.75 -2.83 17.48
N LEU A 52 -24.69 -2.92 18.28
CA LEU A 52 -24.77 -3.39 19.67
C LEU A 52 -25.65 -2.47 20.53
N ALA A 53 -25.51 -1.16 20.41
CA ALA A 53 -26.33 -0.19 21.13
C ALA A 53 -27.83 -0.30 20.77
N LYS A 54 -28.14 -0.71 19.54
CA LYS A 54 -29.51 -0.95 19.06
C LYS A 54 -30.04 -2.36 19.38
N GLY A 55 -29.26 -3.22 20.03
CA GLY A 55 -29.64 -4.62 20.30
C GLY A 55 -29.55 -5.55 19.07
N GLU A 56 -29.03 -5.09 17.94
CA GLU A 56 -28.95 -5.83 16.68
C GLU A 56 -27.71 -6.75 16.62
N LYS A 57 -27.68 -7.77 17.49
CA LYS A 57 -26.51 -8.65 17.68
C LYS A 57 -26.01 -9.32 16.39
N GLN A 58 -26.91 -9.75 15.50
CA GLN A 58 -26.54 -10.42 14.23
C GLN A 58 -25.79 -9.46 13.28
N ARG A 59 -26.25 -8.20 13.19
CA ARG A 59 -25.62 -7.17 12.35
C ARG A 59 -24.27 -6.74 12.92
N ALA A 60 -24.18 -6.60 14.25
CA ALA A 60 -22.90 -6.35 14.92
C ALA A 60 -21.87 -7.46 14.63
N LEU A 61 -22.29 -8.72 14.70
CA LEU A 61 -21.41 -9.87 14.44
C LEU A 61 -20.95 -9.92 12.98
N LEU A 62 -21.82 -9.58 12.03
CA LEU A 62 -21.45 -9.46 10.61
C LEU A 62 -20.39 -8.35 10.39
N ALA A 63 -20.57 -7.17 10.99
CA ALA A 63 -19.61 -6.08 10.92
C ALA A 63 -18.24 -6.49 11.51
N LEU A 64 -18.23 -7.21 12.64
CA LEU A 64 -16.99 -7.73 13.24
C LEU A 64 -16.30 -8.78 12.36
N ARG A 65 -17.06 -9.65 11.67
CA ARG A 65 -16.50 -10.60 10.70
C ARG A 65 -15.86 -9.88 9.50
N ARG A 66 -16.52 -8.85 8.98
CA ARG A 66 -15.97 -8.00 7.90
C ARG A 66 -14.69 -7.29 8.34
N LYS A 67 -14.69 -6.73 9.55
CA LYS A 67 -13.49 -6.15 10.17
C LYS A 67 -12.33 -7.15 10.20
N LYS A 68 -12.55 -8.36 10.72
CA LYS A 68 -11.50 -9.39 10.80
C LYS A 68 -10.93 -9.76 9.42
N PHE A 69 -11.79 -9.84 8.40
CA PHE A 69 -11.35 -10.09 7.03
C PHE A 69 -10.47 -8.94 6.51
N GLN A 70 -10.87 -7.69 6.73
CA GLN A 70 -10.09 -6.51 6.33
C GLN A 70 -8.74 -6.44 7.05
N GLU A 71 -8.68 -6.83 8.33
CA GLU A 71 -7.41 -6.96 9.07
C GLU A 71 -6.49 -8.01 8.46
N SER A 72 -7.01 -9.18 8.08
CA SER A 72 -6.20 -10.18 7.37
C SER A 72 -5.68 -9.70 6.01
N LEU A 73 -6.44 -8.81 5.35
CA LEU A 73 -6.02 -8.21 4.09
C LEU A 73 -4.95 -7.12 4.30
N LEU A 74 -5.04 -6.37 5.39
CA LEU A 74 -4.01 -5.42 5.82
C LEU A 74 -2.67 -6.14 6.07
N GLU A 75 -2.68 -7.24 6.84
CA GLU A 75 -1.47 -8.03 7.10
C GLU A 75 -0.81 -8.51 5.80
N LYS A 76 -1.60 -9.05 4.87
CA LYS A 76 -1.10 -9.47 3.55
C LYS A 76 -0.53 -8.31 2.74
N THR A 77 -1.17 -7.14 2.80
CA THR A 77 -0.72 -5.93 2.09
C THR A 77 0.60 -5.42 2.66
N VAL A 78 0.77 -5.45 3.98
CA VAL A 78 2.05 -5.09 4.64
C VAL A 78 3.16 -6.05 4.20
N LEU A 79 2.90 -7.35 4.16
CA LEU A 79 3.87 -8.34 3.70
C LEU A 79 4.25 -8.15 2.22
N GLN A 80 3.28 -7.80 1.36
CA GLN A 80 3.58 -7.47 -0.04
C GLN A 80 4.45 -6.21 -0.17
N MET A 81 4.21 -5.19 0.66
CA MET A 81 5.02 -3.98 0.69
C MET A 81 6.45 -4.25 1.14
N THR A 82 6.67 -5.07 2.18
CA THR A 82 8.02 -5.42 2.65
C THR A 82 8.79 -6.14 1.57
N ASN A 83 8.16 -7.09 0.86
CA ASN A 83 8.80 -7.80 -0.25
C ASN A 83 9.18 -6.85 -1.40
N LEU A 84 8.33 -5.86 -1.72
CA LEU A 84 8.66 -4.84 -2.73
C LEU A 84 9.80 -3.92 -2.29
N ASP A 85 9.85 -3.55 -1.00
CA ASP A 85 10.94 -2.75 -0.45
C ASP A 85 12.27 -3.53 -0.48
N GLU A 86 12.26 -4.83 -0.18
CA GLU A 86 13.42 -5.71 -0.32
C GLU A 86 13.90 -5.78 -1.78
N LEU A 87 13.00 -6.08 -2.73
CA LEU A 87 13.33 -6.14 -4.15
C LEU A 87 13.86 -4.81 -4.71
N ALA A 88 13.33 -3.68 -4.24
CA ALA A 88 13.81 -2.35 -4.66
C ALA A 88 15.14 -1.94 -4.01
N SER A 89 15.61 -2.68 -2.99
CA SER A 89 16.86 -2.42 -2.27
C SER A 89 18.01 -3.37 -2.67
N VAL A 90 17.67 -4.57 -3.11
CA VAL A 90 18.62 -5.62 -3.55
C VAL A 90 19.07 -5.42 -5.00
N VAL A 91 18.32 -4.63 -5.76
CA VAL A 91 18.59 -4.27 -7.16
C VAL A 91 19.29 -2.93 -7.20
#